data_AF-A0A0K6G4G2-F1
#
_entry.id   AF-A0A0K6G4G2-F1
#
_cell.length_a   1.000
_cell.length_b   1.000
_cell.length_c   1.000
_cell.angle_alpha   90.00
_cell.angle_beta   90.00
_cell.angle_gamma   90.00
#
_symmetry.space_group_name_H-M   'P 1'
#
loop_
_entity.id
_entity.type
_entity.pdbx_description
1 polymer ?
#
loop_
_entity_poly.entity_id
_entity_poly.type
_entity_poly.pdbx_seq_one_letter_code
_entity_poly.pdbx_strand_id
1 'polypeptide(L)'
;MAQYRWAYFLNDQELIDLYKACDGKLGTYDPDNFDDILHARRAFFQYLMPGRVRVWYASLDGEDGIVFFIGKPVPDIYKAVKRDLAKRCSELFERHPNPCIVVPNSLGLKWDLSRDKVRHRLHLLEFLQSDRKGDLYPLAPEEIARLQVEYGVSGPSSSPAA
;
A
#
# COMPACT_ATOMS: atom_id res chain seq x y z
N MET A 1 3.81 11.22 21.06
CA MET A 1 2.45 10.77 20.70
C MET A 1 2.57 9.45 19.97
N ALA A 2 1.74 8.45 20.29
CA ALA A 2 1.74 7.19 19.54
C ALA A 2 1.36 7.47 18.08
N GLN A 3 2.16 6.96 17.15
CA GLN A 3 1.89 7.10 15.72
C GLN A 3 0.73 6.17 15.34
N TYR A 4 -0.31 6.74 14.74
CA TYR A 4 -1.49 6.01 14.29
C TYR A 4 -1.49 5.91 12.78
N ARG A 5 -1.94 4.80 12.21
CA ARG A 5 -2.10 4.59 10.76
C ARG A 5 -3.34 3.74 10.47
N TRP A 6 -3.83 3.85 9.24
CA TRP A 6 -4.78 2.92 8.65
C TRP A 6 -4.03 2.04 7.66
N ALA A 7 -4.28 0.73 7.67
CA ALA A 7 -3.52 -0.22 6.90
C ALA A 7 -4.39 -1.30 6.27
N TYR A 8 -3.98 -1.76 5.08
CA TYR A 8 -4.40 -3.05 4.53
C TYR A 8 -3.19 -3.97 4.55
N PHE A 9 -3.30 -5.11 5.22
CA PHE A 9 -2.32 -6.18 5.11
C PHE A 9 -2.90 -7.30 4.24
N LEU A 10 -2.14 -7.71 3.23
CA LEU A 10 -2.42 -8.89 2.42
C LEU A 10 -1.25 -9.83 2.59
N ASN A 11 -1.49 -11.07 3.00
CA ASN A 11 -0.44 -12.09 2.88
C ASN A 11 -0.17 -12.39 1.40
N ASP A 12 0.92 -13.08 1.13
CA ASP A 12 1.38 -13.32 -0.25
C ASP A 12 0.30 -14.02 -1.12
N GLN A 13 -0.45 -14.96 -0.55
CA GLN A 13 -1.58 -15.61 -1.22
C GLN A 13 -2.74 -14.63 -1.51
N GLU A 14 -3.20 -13.89 -0.51
CA GLU A 14 -4.26 -12.87 -0.64
C GLU A 14 -3.88 -11.81 -1.70
N LEU A 15 -2.60 -11.43 -1.75
CA LEU A 15 -2.08 -10.46 -2.71
C LEU A 15 -2.18 -10.98 -4.16
N ILE A 16 -1.74 -12.21 -4.40
CA ILE A 16 -1.76 -12.82 -5.73
C ILE A 16 -3.19 -13.12 -6.18
N ASP A 17 -4.04 -13.63 -5.30
CA ASP A 17 -5.44 -13.92 -5.64
C ASP A 17 -6.20 -12.65 -5.99
N LEU A 18 -5.98 -11.57 -5.24
CA LEU A 18 -6.54 -10.27 -5.59
C LEU A 18 -6.01 -9.78 -6.94
N TYR A 19 -4.71 -10.01 -7.23
CA TYR A 19 -4.10 -9.54 -8.47
C TYR A 19 -4.70 -10.27 -9.68
N LYS A 20 -4.93 -11.59 -9.56
CA LYS A 20 -5.68 -12.37 -10.55
C LYS A 20 -7.11 -11.84 -10.73
N ALA A 21 -7.81 -11.59 -9.62
CA ALA A 21 -9.21 -11.13 -9.64
C ALA A 21 -9.35 -9.75 -10.31
N CYS A 22 -8.35 -8.88 -10.16
CA CYS A 22 -8.27 -7.59 -10.84
C CYS A 22 -7.77 -7.68 -12.30
N ASP A 23 -7.79 -8.88 -12.91
CA ASP A 23 -7.33 -9.12 -14.28
C ASP A 23 -5.85 -8.73 -14.50
N GLY A 24 -5.02 -8.93 -13.47
CA GLY A 24 -3.57 -8.84 -13.57
C GLY A 24 -3.05 -9.72 -14.71
N LYS A 25 -2.02 -9.24 -15.42
CA LYS A 25 -1.56 -9.86 -16.69
C LYS A 25 -0.13 -10.41 -16.63
N LEU A 26 0.60 -10.14 -15.55
CA LEU A 26 2.02 -10.41 -15.45
C LEU A 26 2.32 -11.45 -14.38
N GLY A 27 3.38 -12.22 -14.62
CA GLY A 27 3.85 -13.23 -13.67
C GLY A 27 3.22 -14.61 -13.88
N THR A 28 3.64 -15.54 -13.04
CA THR A 28 3.12 -16.92 -12.97
C THR A 28 1.97 -17.07 -11.98
N TYR A 29 1.71 -16.00 -11.22
CA TYR A 29 0.80 -15.95 -10.11
C TYR A 29 1.06 -17.02 -9.04
N ASP A 30 2.33 -17.21 -8.76
CA ASP A 30 2.86 -18.06 -7.71
C ASP A 30 3.10 -17.19 -6.45
N PRO A 31 2.41 -17.44 -5.33
CA PRO A 31 2.59 -16.69 -4.09
C PRO A 31 3.97 -16.87 -3.47
N ASP A 32 4.71 -17.92 -3.81
CA ASP A 32 6.08 -18.14 -3.32
C ASP A 32 7.13 -17.46 -4.22
N ASN A 33 6.71 -16.92 -5.37
CA ASN A 33 7.58 -16.22 -6.31
C ASN A 33 7.65 -14.72 -5.97
N PHE A 34 8.82 -14.29 -5.51
CA PHE A 34 9.06 -12.90 -5.12
C PHE A 34 8.79 -11.88 -6.25
N ASP A 35 9.06 -12.22 -7.51
CA ASP A 35 8.79 -11.31 -8.63
C ASP A 35 7.28 -11.13 -8.85
N ASP A 36 6.48 -12.19 -8.70
CA ASP A 36 5.03 -12.12 -8.78
C ASP A 36 4.44 -11.25 -7.66
N ILE A 37 4.97 -11.38 -6.44
CA ILE A 37 4.62 -10.51 -5.30
C ILE A 37 4.95 -9.05 -5.61
N LEU A 38 6.14 -8.77 -6.15
CA LEU A 38 6.53 -7.41 -6.52
C LEU A 38 5.66 -6.83 -7.64
N HIS A 39 5.27 -7.63 -8.63
CA HIS A 39 4.37 -7.25 -9.71
C HIS A 39 2.97 -6.90 -9.18
N ALA A 40 2.37 -7.77 -8.37
CA ALA A 40 1.06 -7.55 -7.77
C ALA A 40 1.06 -6.31 -6.87
N ARG A 41 2.03 -6.20 -5.95
CA ARG A 41 2.24 -5.03 -5.10
C ARG A 41 2.34 -3.74 -5.91
N ARG A 42 3.11 -3.75 -7.01
CA ARG A 42 3.31 -2.58 -7.86
C ARG A 42 2.01 -2.14 -8.52
N ALA A 43 1.27 -3.07 -9.11
CA ALA A 43 0.00 -2.77 -9.77
C ALA A 43 -0.98 -2.09 -8.79
N PHE A 44 -1.10 -2.63 -7.58
CA PHE A 44 -1.92 -2.02 -6.53
C PHE A 44 -1.39 -0.67 -6.07
N PHE A 45 -0.08 -0.53 -5.88
CA PHE A 45 0.53 0.75 -5.48
C PHE A 45 0.29 1.86 -6.51
N GLN A 46 0.41 1.54 -7.80
CA GLN A 46 0.13 2.47 -8.89
C GLN A 46 -1.35 2.84 -8.95
N TYR A 47 -2.24 1.84 -8.85
CA TYR A 47 -3.68 2.07 -8.81
C TYR A 47 -4.10 2.95 -7.62
N LEU A 48 -3.51 2.76 -6.45
CA LEU A 48 -3.80 3.54 -5.23
C LEU A 48 -3.11 4.92 -5.19
N MET A 49 -2.29 5.25 -6.18
CA MET A 49 -1.49 6.48 -6.33
C MET A 49 -0.31 6.60 -5.33
N PRO A 50 0.95 6.56 -5.82
CA PRO A 50 2.17 6.52 -5.00
C PRO A 50 2.34 7.64 -3.94
N GLY A 51 1.81 8.84 -4.21
CA GLY A 51 1.98 9.99 -3.31
C GLY A 51 1.19 9.91 -2.00
N ARG A 52 0.29 8.93 -1.85
CA ARG A 52 -0.67 8.87 -0.73
C ARG A 52 -0.64 7.58 0.08
N VAL A 53 0.21 6.63 -0.31
CA VAL A 53 0.32 5.30 0.29
C VAL A 53 1.78 5.01 0.62
N ARG A 54 2.02 4.34 1.75
CA ARG A 54 3.34 3.79 2.10
C ARG A 54 3.23 2.28 2.09
N VAL A 55 4.11 1.63 1.34
CA VAL A 55 4.07 0.18 1.13
C VAL A 55 5.31 -0.45 1.76
N TRP A 56 5.11 -1.55 2.47
CA TRP A 56 6.18 -2.34 3.07
C TRP A 56 5.96 -3.82 2.79
N TYR A 57 7.05 -4.53 2.60
CA TYR A 57 7.07 -5.96 2.89
C TYR A 57 7.06 -6.13 4.41
N ALA A 58 6.17 -6.99 4.90
CA ALA A 58 5.89 -7.11 6.31
C ALA A 58 5.45 -8.53 6.68
N SER A 59 5.54 -8.84 7.97
CA SER A 59 5.05 -10.08 8.55
C SER A 59 3.96 -9.76 9.56
N LEU A 60 2.81 -10.43 9.49
CA LEU A 60 1.69 -10.32 10.44
C LEU A 60 1.53 -11.66 11.16
N ASP A 61 1.87 -11.71 12.44
CA ASP A 61 1.85 -12.95 13.25
C ASP A 61 2.62 -14.14 12.63
N GLY A 62 3.65 -13.85 11.81
CA GLY A 62 4.48 -14.85 11.16
C GLY A 62 4.07 -15.17 9.71
N GLU A 63 2.97 -14.61 9.22
CA GLU A 63 2.62 -14.66 7.80
C GLU A 63 3.22 -13.47 7.06
N ASP A 64 4.00 -13.74 6.02
CA ASP A 64 4.62 -12.70 5.20
C ASP A 64 3.65 -12.16 4.15
N GLY A 65 3.88 -10.91 3.75
CA GLY A 65 2.99 -10.19 2.87
C GLY A 65 3.33 -8.72 2.67
N ILE A 66 2.34 -7.99 2.16
CA ILE A 66 2.44 -6.57 1.87
C ILE A 66 1.47 -5.79 2.73
N VAL A 67 1.97 -4.74 3.38
CA VAL A 67 1.14 -3.75 4.04
C VAL A 67 1.11 -2.43 3.28
N PHE A 68 -0.11 -1.95 3.03
CA PHE A 68 -0.41 -0.64 2.46
C PHE A 68 -0.92 0.29 3.56
N PHE A 69 -0.06 1.19 4.06
CA PHE A 69 -0.49 2.27 4.94
C PHE A 69 -1.08 3.43 4.14
N ILE A 70 -2.30 3.82 4.46
CA ILE A 70 -3.04 4.85 3.72
C ILE A 70 -3.23 6.12 4.55
N GLY A 71 -3.27 7.26 3.85
CA GLY A 71 -3.72 8.52 4.41
C GLY A 71 -2.80 9.14 5.48
N LYS A 72 -3.36 10.08 6.24
CA LYS A 72 -2.67 10.81 7.30
C LYS A 72 -2.64 9.99 8.61
N PRO A 73 -1.64 10.21 9.48
CA PRO A 73 -1.52 9.48 10.73
C PRO A 73 -2.46 10.00 11.82
N VAL A 74 -3.77 9.88 11.60
CA VAL A 74 -4.82 10.35 12.53
C VAL A 74 -5.85 9.25 12.80
N PRO A 75 -6.41 9.17 14.02
CA PRO A 75 -7.38 8.13 14.40
C PRO A 75 -8.71 8.17 13.66
N ASP A 76 -9.12 9.33 13.15
CA ASP A 76 -10.38 9.49 12.44
C ASP A 76 -10.18 9.18 10.94
N ILE A 77 -10.77 8.08 10.45
CA ILE A 77 -10.63 7.63 9.07
C ILE A 77 -11.10 8.66 8.04
N TYR A 78 -12.17 9.40 8.34
CA TYR A 78 -12.74 10.40 7.44
C TYR A 78 -11.81 11.63 7.31
N LYS A 79 -10.95 11.86 8.31
CA LYS A 79 -9.88 12.88 8.26
C LYS A 79 -8.57 12.32 7.73
N ALA A 80 -8.34 11.02 7.86
CA ALA A 80 -7.13 10.36 7.42
C ALA A 80 -7.09 10.20 5.90
N VAL A 81 -8.20 9.80 5.29
CA VAL A 81 -8.26 9.35 3.89
C VAL A 81 -9.18 10.28 3.08
N LYS A 82 -8.68 10.82 1.97
CA LYS A 82 -9.52 11.58 1.02
C LYS A 82 -10.51 10.66 0.29
N ARG A 83 -11.64 11.21 -0.15
CA ARG A 83 -12.75 10.45 -0.76
C ARG A 83 -12.34 9.64 -2.00
N ASP A 84 -11.47 10.18 -2.83
CA ASP A 84 -10.92 9.53 -4.03
C ASP A 84 -10.07 8.30 -3.69
N LEU A 85 -9.17 8.41 -2.71
CA LEU A 85 -8.38 7.28 -2.22
C LEU A 85 -9.27 6.24 -1.52
N ALA A 86 -10.22 6.68 -0.70
CA ALA A 86 -11.16 5.78 -0.03
C ALA A 86 -11.98 4.96 -1.04
N LYS A 87 -12.43 5.58 -2.14
CA LYS A 87 -13.14 4.90 -3.22
C LYS A 87 -12.29 3.79 -3.85
N ARG A 88 -11.06 4.12 -4.28
CA ARG A 88 -10.14 3.13 -4.86
C ARG A 88 -9.79 2.00 -3.89
N CYS A 89 -9.55 2.32 -2.62
CA CYS A 89 -9.32 1.29 -1.60
C CYS A 89 -10.54 0.36 -1.44
N SER A 90 -11.76 0.91 -1.48
CA SER A 90 -12.99 0.12 -1.40
C SER A 90 -13.21 -0.74 -2.65
N GLU A 91 -12.88 -0.23 -3.83
CA GLU A 91 -12.97 -0.97 -5.10
C GLU A 91 -11.92 -2.08 -5.18
N LEU A 92 -10.72 -1.85 -4.64
CA LEU A 92 -9.63 -2.81 -4.70
C LEU A 92 -9.71 -3.88 -3.59
N PHE A 93 -9.84 -3.47 -2.33
CA PHE A 93 -9.73 -4.42 -1.21
C PHE A 93 -11.09 -4.96 -0.74
N GLU A 94 -12.20 -4.37 -1.20
CA GLU A 94 -13.57 -4.72 -0.82
C GLU A 94 -13.82 -4.76 0.71
N ARG A 95 -12.97 -4.10 1.49
CA ARG A 95 -13.04 -4.06 2.95
C ARG A 95 -12.55 -2.74 3.52
N HIS A 96 -12.90 -2.48 4.78
CA HIS A 96 -12.39 -1.34 5.53
C HIS A 96 -10.92 -1.57 5.94
N PRO A 97 -10.10 -0.50 5.99
CA PRO A 97 -8.72 -0.62 6.46
C PRO A 97 -8.71 -0.87 7.97
N ASN A 98 -7.67 -1.54 8.44
CA ASN A 98 -7.48 -1.83 9.84
C ASN A 98 -6.74 -0.69 10.54
N PRO A 99 -7.15 -0.32 11.77
CA PRO A 99 -6.41 0.65 12.56
C PRO A 99 -5.10 0.03 13.06
N CYS A 100 -4.03 0.80 12.99
CA CYS A 100 -2.66 0.37 13.27
C CYS A 100 -1.98 1.37 14.21
N ILE A 101 -1.39 0.88 15.29
CA ILE A 101 -0.72 1.72 16.30
C ILE A 101 0.73 1.28 16.44
N VAL A 102 1.67 2.23 16.39
CA VAL A 102 3.08 1.92 16.58
C VAL A 102 3.35 1.41 17.99
N VAL A 103 4.19 0.39 18.09
CA VAL A 103 4.63 -0.18 19.36
C VAL A 103 5.74 0.72 19.93
N PRO A 104 5.65 1.16 21.20
CA PRO A 104 6.72 1.94 21.82
C PRO A 104 8.07 1.22 21.77
N ASN A 105 9.16 1.98 21.63
CA ASN A 105 10.54 1.46 21.60
C ASN A 105 10.88 0.50 20.44
N SER A 106 10.09 0.49 19.36
CA SER A 106 10.30 -0.41 18.22
C SER A 106 10.91 0.26 16.98
N LEU A 107 11.47 1.47 17.11
CA LEU A 107 11.97 2.29 15.99
C LEU A 107 10.96 2.50 14.84
N GLY A 108 9.66 2.36 15.11
CA GLY A 108 8.63 2.44 14.08
C GLY A 108 8.48 1.21 13.18
N LEU A 109 9.15 0.10 13.49
CA LEU A 109 9.11 -1.14 12.70
C LEU A 109 8.10 -2.18 13.21
N LYS A 110 7.54 -2.01 14.41
CA LYS A 110 6.51 -2.90 14.95
C LYS A 110 5.23 -2.12 15.20
N TRP A 111 4.12 -2.70 14.78
CA TRP A 111 2.79 -2.10 14.85
C TRP A 111 1.78 -3.13 15.36
N ASP A 112 0.81 -2.65 16.12
CA ASP A 112 -0.37 -3.43 16.49
C ASP A 112 -1.48 -3.12 15.49
N LEU A 113 -1.83 -4.09 14.65
CA LEU A 113 -2.92 -4.02 13.68
C LEU A 113 -4.16 -4.64 14.29
N SER A 114 -5.29 -3.91 14.32
CA SER A 114 -6.55 -4.47 14.82
C SER A 114 -7.40 -5.06 13.70
N ARG A 115 -7.56 -6.39 13.69
CA ARG A 115 -8.45 -7.12 12.77
C ARG A 115 -9.48 -7.85 13.62
N ASP A 116 -10.76 -7.69 13.31
CA ASP A 116 -11.86 -8.37 14.01
C ASP A 116 -11.84 -8.24 15.55
N LYS A 117 -11.46 -7.04 16.05
CA LYS A 117 -11.28 -6.71 17.47
C LYS A 117 -10.13 -7.44 18.18
N VAL A 118 -9.36 -8.23 17.46
CA VAL A 118 -8.12 -8.85 17.93
C VAL A 118 -6.94 -7.98 17.49
N ARG A 119 -5.87 -7.95 18.30
CA ARG A 119 -4.63 -7.24 17.97
C ARG A 119 -3.61 -8.25 17.44
N HIS A 120 -3.11 -7.95 16.25
CA HIS A 120 -2.12 -8.74 15.54
C HIS A 120 -0.81 -7.96 15.45
N ARG A 121 0.31 -8.65 15.55
CA ARG A 121 1.64 -8.02 15.56
C ARG A 121 2.16 -7.91 14.13
N LEU A 122 2.23 -6.70 13.62
CA LEU A 122 2.81 -6.38 12.32
C LEU A 122 4.27 -5.97 12.47
N HIS A 123 5.16 -6.65 11.75
CA HIS A 123 6.58 -6.34 11.65
C HIS A 123 6.90 -5.83 10.24
N LEU A 124 7.40 -4.60 10.14
CA LEU A 124 7.84 -4.02 8.88
C LEU A 124 9.28 -4.45 8.59
N LEU A 125 9.50 -5.04 7.42
CA LEU A 125 10.78 -5.63 7.03
C LEU A 125 11.50 -4.73 6.02
N GLU A 126 10.89 -4.51 4.86
CA GLU A 126 11.49 -3.72 3.78
C GLU A 126 10.52 -2.64 3.30
N PHE A 127 11.04 -1.43 3.12
CA PHE A 127 10.25 -0.33 2.59
C PHE A 127 10.19 -0.36 1.06
N LEU A 128 9.00 -0.53 0.50
CA LEU A 128 8.79 -0.76 -0.94
C LEU A 128 8.09 0.42 -1.62
N GLN A 129 8.46 1.65 -1.30
CA GLN A 129 7.88 2.86 -1.91
C GLN A 129 8.50 3.23 -3.27
N SER A 130 9.59 2.58 -3.68
CA SER A 130 10.20 2.86 -4.98
C SER A 130 9.42 2.24 -6.14
N ASP A 131 9.21 3.08 -7.15
CA ASP A 131 8.70 2.83 -8.48
C ASP A 131 9.72 2.21 -9.44
N ARG A 132 10.96 1.93 -9.02
CA ARG A 132 12.06 1.57 -9.95
C ARG A 132 12.67 0.17 -9.79
N LYS A 133 12.44 -0.53 -8.68
CA LYS A 133 12.95 -1.90 -8.48
C LYS A 133 11.84 -2.93 -8.80
N GLY A 134 12.18 -3.94 -9.59
CA GLY A 134 11.26 -4.96 -10.10
C GLY A 134 10.51 -4.54 -11.37
N ASP A 135 11.13 -3.72 -12.21
CA ASP A 135 10.47 -3.07 -13.34
C ASP A 135 10.67 -3.79 -14.68
N LEU A 136 9.56 -4.23 -15.28
CA LEU A 136 9.44 -4.47 -16.73
C LEU A 136 8.51 -3.45 -17.41
N TYR A 137 7.76 -2.65 -16.64
CA TYR A 137 6.84 -1.62 -17.14
C TYR A 137 6.90 -0.36 -16.25
N PRO A 138 7.86 0.55 -16.52
CA PRO A 138 7.72 1.92 -16.07
C PRO A 138 6.44 2.47 -16.70
N LEU A 139 5.44 2.82 -15.88
CA LEU A 139 4.32 3.62 -16.38
C LEU A 139 4.93 4.89 -16.95
N ALA A 140 4.52 5.25 -18.16
CA ALA A 140 5.06 6.43 -18.80
C ALA A 140 4.68 7.66 -17.93
N PRO A 141 5.56 8.66 -17.77
CA PRO A 141 5.26 9.87 -17.01
C PRO A 141 3.90 10.51 -17.38
N GLU A 142 3.48 10.34 -18.63
CA GLU A 142 2.19 10.78 -19.17
C GLU A 142 1.00 10.01 -18.58
N GLU A 143 1.13 8.71 -18.33
CA GLU A 143 0.09 7.88 -17.71
C GLU A 143 -0.05 8.22 -16.23
N ILE A 144 1.09 8.44 -15.56
CA ILE A 144 1.14 8.93 -14.19
C ILE A 144 0.49 10.32 -14.11
N ALA A 145 0.83 11.22 -15.03
CA ALA A 145 0.23 12.55 -15.11
C ALA A 145 -1.27 12.50 -15.43
N ARG A 146 -1.71 11.60 -16.31
CA ARG A 146 -3.13 11.41 -16.64
C ARG A 146 -3.92 10.96 -15.42
N LEU A 147 -3.41 9.98 -14.67
CA LEU A 147 -4.00 9.51 -13.41
C LEU A 147 -3.93 10.58 -12.30
N GLN A 148 -2.97 11.50 -12.33
CA GLN A 148 -2.90 12.63 -11.41
C GLN A 148 -3.93 13.71 -11.76
N VAL A 149 -4.13 14.02 -13.05
CA VAL A 149 -5.11 15.00 -13.55
C VAL A 149 -6.54 14.50 -13.37
N GLU A 150 -6.83 13.26 -13.76
CA GLU A 150 -8.15 12.63 -13.67
C GLU A 150 -8.66 12.53 -12.23
N TYR A 151 -7.74 12.46 -11.25
CA TYR A 151 -8.05 12.34 -9.83
C TYR A 151 -7.70 13.59 -9.01
N GLY A 152 -7.47 14.74 -9.68
CA GLY A 152 -7.33 16.05 -9.02
C GLY A 152 -6.15 16.15 -8.05
N VAL A 153 -5.03 15.50 -8.37
CA VAL A 153 -3.80 15.56 -7.59
C VAL A 153 -2.83 16.45 -8.34
N SER A 154 -2.67 17.69 -7.88
CA SER A 154 -1.60 18.56 -8.34
C SER A 154 -0.26 17.88 -8.07
N GLY A 155 0.47 17.58 -9.14
CA GLY A 155 1.83 17.04 -9.07
C GLY A 155 2.76 18.01 -8.33
N PRO A 156 3.92 17.52 -7.85
CA PRO A 156 4.92 18.40 -7.28
C PRO A 156 5.34 19.42 -8.35
N SER A 157 5.25 20.70 -8.01
CA SER A 157 5.84 21.77 -8.81
C SER A 157 7.33 21.49 -8.93
N SER A 158 7.78 21.09 -10.11
CA SER A 158 9.18 21.15 -10.48
C SER A 158 9.57 22.62 -10.52
N SER A 159 10.10 23.12 -9.41
CA SER A 159 10.95 24.31 -9.44
C SER A 159 12.22 23.95 -10.21
N PRO A 160 12.59 24.67 -11.28
CA PRO A 160 13.90 24.51 -11.87
C PRO A 160 14.94 25.03 -10.87
N ALA A 161 15.98 24.21 -10.66
CA ALA A 161 17.18 24.63 -9.98
C ALA A 161 18.06 25.46 -10.93
N ALA A 162 18.53 26.60 -10.41
CA ALA A 162 19.58 27.50 -10.91
C ALA A 162 19.31 28.25 -12.22
#